data_AF-A0A822X4T8-F1
#
_entry.id   AF-A0A822X4T8-F1
#
_cell.length_a   1.000
_cell.length_b   1.000
_cell.length_c   1.000
_cell.angle_alpha   90.00
_cell.angle_beta   90.00
_cell.angle_gamma   90.00
#
_symmetry.space_group_name_H-M   'P 1'
#
loop_
_entity.id
_entity.type
_entity.pdbx_description
1 polymer ?
#
loop_
_entity_poly.entity_id
_entity_poly.type
_entity_poly.pdbx_seq_one_letter_code
_entity_poly.pdbx_strand_id
1 'polypeptide(L)' 'MDEKLEALLEKIARLELAAKRGLQFNEEIKPHLTQGHIVSVEYCNTTLKHCALFREWINECFGSSE' A
#
# COMPACT_ATOMS: atom_id res chain seq x y z
N MET A 1 15.23 4.42 -16.40
CA MET A 1 14.61 5.14 -15.26
C MET A 1 15.69 5.31 -14.20
N ASP A 2 15.61 6.33 -13.34
CA ASP A 2 16.55 6.48 -12.22
C ASP A 2 16.41 5.29 -11.26
N GLU A 3 17.51 4.61 -10.90
CA GLU A 3 17.52 3.43 -10.01
C GLU A 3 16.86 3.74 -8.65
N LYS A 4 17.00 4.98 -8.15
CA LYS A 4 16.37 5.41 -6.90
C LYS A 4 14.86 5.58 -7.06
N LEU A 5 14.39 6.00 -8.24
CA LEU A 5 12.98 6.11 -8.56
C LEU A 5 12.32 4.73 -8.64
N GLU A 6 12.97 3.76 -9.29
CA GLU A 6 12.50 2.37 -9.33
C GLU A 6 12.44 1.77 -7.92
N ALA A 7 13.48 1.97 -7.11
CA ALA A 7 13.50 1.50 -5.72
C ALA A 7 12.39 2.15 -4.86
N LEU A 8 12.03 3.40 -5.11
CA LEU A 8 10.93 4.09 -4.41
C LEU A 8 9.57 3.51 -4.81
N LEU A 9 9.34 3.31 -6.11
CA LEU A 9 8.12 2.69 -6.63
C LEU A 9 7.95 1.26 -6.12
N GLU A 10 9.04 0.49 -6.02
CA GLU A 10 9.03 -0.86 -5.47
C GLU A 10 8.61 -0.86 -3.99
N LYS A 11 9.14 0.07 -3.19
CA LYS A 11 8.73 0.22 -1.79
C LYS A 11 7.24 0.51 -1.64
N ILE A 12 6.69 1.38 -2.50
CA ILE A 12 5.24 1.68 -2.53
C ILE A 12 4.44 0.44 -2.92
N ALA A 13 4.89 -0.31 -3.93
CA ALA A 13 4.22 -1.54 -4.37
C ALA A 13 4.20 -2.62 -3.26
N ARG A 14 5.31 -2.81 -2.54
CA ARG A 14 5.39 -3.72 -1.39
C ARG A 14 4.43 -3.31 -0.26
N LEU A 15 4.33 -2.01 0.02
CA LEU A 15 3.41 -1.48 1.02
C LEU A 15 1.94 -1.69 0.62
N GLU A 16 1.60 -1.42 -0.64
CA GLU A 16 0.25 -1.65 -1.17
C GLU A 16 -0.14 -3.13 -1.07
N LEU A 17 0.79 -4.04 -1.43
CA LEU A 17 0.56 -5.48 -1.31
C LEU A 17 0.32 -5.91 0.15
N ALA A 18 1.08 -5.37 1.09
CA ALA A 18 0.90 -5.64 2.51
C ALA A 18 -0.48 -5.17 3.00
N ALA A 19 -0.92 -3.98 2.60
CA ALA A 19 -2.24 -3.46 2.94
C ALA A 19 -3.39 -4.31 2.35
N LYS A 20 -3.26 -4.74 1.08
CA LYS A 20 -4.22 -5.66 0.43
C LYS A 20 -4.32 -7.00 1.16
N ARG A 21 -3.18 -7.59 1.54
CA ARG A 21 -3.14 -8.82 2.33
C ARG A 21 -3.79 -8.63 3.69
N GLY A 22 -3.57 -7.49 4.35
CA GLY A 22 -4.23 -7.16 5.61
C GLY A 22 -5.76 -7.13 5.51
N LEU A 23 -6.31 -6.64 4.38
CA LEU A 23 -7.75 -6.68 4.11
C LEU A 23 -8.25 -8.10 3.87
N GLN A 24 -7.55 -8.89 3.06
CA GLN A 24 -7.89 -10.30 2.81
C GLN A 24 -7.93 -11.10 4.12
N PHE A 25 -6.91 -10.93 4.97
CA PHE A 25 -6.91 -11.55 6.29
C PHE A 25 -8.10 -11.08 7.14
N ASN A 26 -8.45 -9.79 7.16
CA ASN A 26 -9.62 -9.33 7.90
C ASN A 26 -10.93 -9.95 7.41
N GLU A 27 -11.07 -10.22 6.11
CA GLU A 27 -12.25 -10.87 5.52
C GLU A 27 -12.30 -12.37 5.83
N GLU A 28 -11.17 -13.06 5.69
CA GLU A 28 -11.05 -14.52 5.90
C GLU A 28 -11.07 -14.92 7.39
N ILE A 29 -10.51 -14.08 8.27
CA ILE A 29 -10.24 -14.41 9.68
C ILE A 29 -11.34 -13.89 10.61
N LYS A 30 -12.14 -12.90 10.21
CA LYS A 30 -13.25 -12.34 11.02
C LYS A 30 -14.17 -13.37 11.69
N PRO A 31 -14.46 -14.55 11.09
CA PRO A 31 -15.30 -15.55 11.77
C PRO A 31 -14.59 -16.32 12.90
N HIS A 32 -13.25 -16.26 13.00
CA HIS A 32 -12.46 -17.26 13.73
C HIS A 32 -11.49 -16.71 14.80
N LEU A 33 -11.30 -15.39 14.91
CA LEU A 33 -10.35 -14.80 15.88
C LEU A 33 -10.99 -13.71 16.74
N THR A 34 -11.14 -14.00 18.04
CA THR A 34 -11.55 -13.06 19.09
C THR A 34 -10.37 -12.40 19.81
N GLN A 35 -9.12 -12.80 19.58
CA GLN A 35 -7.99 -12.34 20.42
C GLN A 35 -6.63 -12.24 19.67
N GLY A 36 -6.55 -11.36 18.67
CA GLY A 36 -5.27 -10.94 18.09
C GLY A 36 -5.33 -9.51 17.60
N HIS A 37 -4.21 -8.77 17.66
CA HIS A 37 -4.08 -7.46 17.02
C HIS A 37 -4.06 -7.64 15.50
N ILE A 38 -5.23 -7.82 14.90
CA ILE A 38 -5.40 -7.77 13.45
C ILE A 38 -5.17 -6.32 13.02
N VAL A 39 -4.42 -6.13 11.93
CA VAL A 39 -4.24 -4.80 11.33
C VAL A 39 -5.62 -4.22 11.00
N SER A 40 -5.91 -3.02 11.50
CA SER A 40 -7.21 -2.38 11.29
C SER A 40 -7.52 -2.23 9.80
N VAL A 41 -8.76 -2.56 9.41
CA VAL A 41 -9.30 -2.30 8.06
C VAL A 41 -9.13 -0.82 7.67
N GLU A 42 -9.34 0.09 8.62
CA GLU A 42 -9.15 1.53 8.40
C GLU A 42 -7.69 1.87 8.08
N TYR A 43 -6.74 1.24 8.78
CA TYR A 43 -5.31 1.45 8.56
C TYR A 43 -4.88 0.92 7.18
N CYS A 44 -5.36 -0.28 6.80
CA CYS A 44 -5.14 -0.82 5.46
C CYS A 44 -5.70 0.10 4.37
N ASN A 45 -6.95 0.55 4.49
CA ASN A 45 -7.58 1.45 3.52
C ASN A 45 -6.87 2.80 3.41
N THR A 46 -6.45 3.36 4.54
CA THR A 46 -5.67 4.61 4.57
C THR A 46 -4.32 4.42 3.88
N THR A 47 -3.66 3.30 4.12
CA THR A 47 -2.40 2.95 3.46
C THR A 47 -2.56 2.85 1.94
N LEU A 48 -3.63 2.22 1.44
CA LEU A 48 -3.91 2.13 0.01
C LEU A 48 -4.12 3.52 -0.63
N LYS A 49 -4.86 4.41 0.04
CA LYS A 49 -5.04 5.80 -0.40
C LYS A 49 -3.69 6.52 -0.47
N HIS A 50 -2.85 6.39 0.55
CA HIS A 50 -1.52 6.99 0.54
C HIS A 50 -0.62 6.43 -0.58
N CYS A 51 -0.66 5.12 -0.84
CA CYS A 51 0.08 4.51 -1.94
C CYS A 51 -0.33 5.10 -3.30
N ALA A 52 -1.62 5.36 -3.53
CA ALA A 52 -2.11 6.02 -4.74
C ALA A 52 -1.59 7.46 -4.86
N LEU A 53 -1.73 8.25 -3.79
CA LEU A 53 -1.25 9.64 -3.75
C LEU A 53 0.27 9.74 -3.99
N PHE A 54 1.06 8.84 -3.40
CA PHE A 54 2.51 8.83 -3.63
C PHE A 54 2.88 8.47 -5.07
N ARG A 55 2.13 7.57 -5.73
CA ARG A 55 2.36 7.29 -7.16
C ARG A 55 2.05 8.48 -8.04
N GLU A 56 0.92 9.15 -7.79
CA GLU A 56 0.55 10.36 -8.51
C GLU A 56 1.62 11.43 -8.33
N TRP A 57 2.02 11.71 -7.09
CA TRP A 57 3.08 12.67 -6.79
C TRP A 57 4.43 12.33 -7.45
N ILE A 58 4.82 11.05 -7.45
CA ILE A 58 6.02 10.58 -8.15
C ILE A 58 5.90 10.81 -9.66
N ASN A 59 4.76 10.50 -10.26
CA ASN A 59 4.52 10.74 -11.68
C ASN A 59 4.50 12.24 -12.01
N GLU A 60 4.00 13.10 -11.13
CA GLU A 60 4.07 14.55 -11.30
C GLU A 60 5.52 15.06 -11.23
N CYS A 61 6.32 14.53 -10.31
CA CYS A 61 7.69 14.98 -10.08
C CYS A 61 8.70 14.42 -11.11
N PHE A 62 8.44 13.21 -11.62
CA PHE A 62 9.40 12.46 -12.43
C PHE A 62 8.82 11.96 -13.77
N GLY A 63 7.51 12.07 -13.99
CA GLY A 63 6.80 11.57 -15.17
C GLY A 63 6.68 12.57 -16.32
N SER A 64 7.44 13.68 -16.33
CA SER A 64 7.57 14.53 -17.51
C SER A 64 8.89 15.33 -17.56
N SER A 65 9.80 14.86 -18.39
CA SER A 65 10.38 15.69 -19.45
C SER A 65 10.39 14.82 -20.72
N GLU A 66 9.42 15.12 -21.59
CA GLU A 66 9.13 14.51 -22.92
C GLU A 66 8.54 13.09 -22.98
#